data_AF-T0FRE0-F1
#
_entry.id   AF-T0FRE0-F1
#
_cell.length_a   1.000
_cell.length_b   1.000
_cell.length_c   1.000
_cell.angle_alpha   90.00
_cell.angle_beta   90.00
_cell.angle_gamma   90.00
#
_symmetry.space_group_name_H-M   'P 1'
#
loop_
_entity.id
_entity.type
_entity.pdbx_description
1 polymer ?
#
loop_
_entity_poly.entity_id
_entity_poly.type
_entity_poly.pdbx_seq_one_letter_code
_entity_poly.pdbx_strand_id
1 'polypeptide(L)'
;MITTSSNDPERARAVKLVKKILICVVRNRGVDLDKLTMTTSLNRDLGLDGDDVDDLWEDIDKYVRIDWSSWNFKEYFYEEGISFGNALVLFIRFPVILSFALIKKIFRWMRVSVNVDLFQSSYFKEEKKDFKIGHLIAAAYSGKWENTFMDSISVEKEIQDWQIRYWDRFKRRYKLRNKNLSY
;
A
#
# COMPACT_ATOMS: atom_id res chain seq x y z
N MET A 1 -29.18 -30.60 15.55
CA MET A 1 -29.57 -29.18 15.75
C MET A 1 -28.61 -28.32 14.95
N ILE A 2 -29.09 -27.72 13.86
CA ILE A 2 -28.32 -26.81 13.01
C ILE A 2 -28.63 -25.41 13.51
N THR A 3 -27.73 -24.80 14.28
CA THR A 3 -27.81 -23.38 14.63
C THR A 3 -27.00 -22.57 13.62
N THR A 4 -27.43 -22.58 12.35
CA THR A 4 -26.97 -21.61 11.34
C THR A 4 -28.00 -20.51 11.21
N SER A 5 -28.01 -19.57 12.14
CA SER A 5 -28.73 -18.30 12.00
C SER A 5 -28.01 -17.21 12.80
N SER A 6 -26.73 -16.98 12.50
CA SER A 6 -26.12 -15.68 12.78
C SER A 6 -26.51 -14.72 11.65
N ASN A 7 -27.64 -14.03 11.84
CA ASN A 7 -28.07 -12.77 11.22
C ASN A 7 -27.65 -12.47 9.77
N ASP A 8 -28.48 -12.88 8.82
CA ASP A 8 -28.42 -12.54 7.39
C ASP A 8 -28.14 -11.04 7.06
N PRO A 9 -28.73 -10.04 7.74
CA PRO A 9 -28.44 -8.62 7.43
C PRO A 9 -27.03 -8.18 7.81
N GLU A 10 -26.47 -8.72 8.90
CA GLU A 10 -25.11 -8.39 9.35
C GLU A 10 -24.08 -8.97 8.38
N ARG A 11 -24.32 -10.22 7.95
CA ARG A 11 -23.53 -10.88 6.92
C ARG A 11 -23.58 -10.12 5.59
N ALA A 12 -24.76 -9.68 5.15
CA ALA A 12 -24.91 -8.92 3.91
C ALA A 12 -24.19 -7.55 3.98
N ARG A 13 -24.29 -6.87 5.13
CA ARG A 13 -23.55 -5.63 5.39
C ARG A 13 -22.03 -5.86 5.32
N ALA A 14 -21.57 -6.94 5.95
CA ALA A 14 -20.20 -7.37 5.96
C ALA A 14 -19.64 -7.57 4.54
N VAL A 15 -20.33 -8.39 3.75
CA VAL A 15 -19.99 -8.63 2.35
C VAL A 15 -19.93 -7.34 1.54
N LYS A 16 -20.90 -6.45 1.71
CA LYS A 16 -20.97 -5.18 0.98
C LYS A 16 -19.79 -4.27 1.34
N LEU A 17 -19.42 -4.20 2.61
CA LEU A 17 -18.31 -3.37 3.09
C LEU A 17 -16.98 -3.86 2.52
N VAL A 18 -16.68 -5.15 2.65
CA VAL A 18 -15.43 -5.75 2.15
C VAL A 18 -15.30 -5.56 0.65
N LYS A 19 -16.37 -5.80 -0.12
CA LYS A 19 -16.38 -5.56 -1.56
C LYS A 19 -16.02 -4.12 -1.93
N LYS A 20 -16.57 -3.13 -1.21
CA LYS A 20 -16.28 -1.71 -1.45
C LYS A 20 -14.82 -1.39 -1.17
N ILE A 21 -14.27 -1.85 -0.04
CA ILE A 21 -12.88 -1.61 0.33
C ILE A 21 -11.94 -2.21 -0.72
N LEU A 22 -12.16 -3.48 -1.10
CA LEU A 22 -11.34 -4.14 -2.12
C LEU A 22 -11.42 -3.42 -3.48
N ILE A 23 -12.59 -2.91 -3.87
CA ILE A 23 -12.73 -2.10 -5.09
C ILE A 23 -11.93 -0.80 -4.99
N CYS A 24 -11.91 -0.13 -3.83
CA CYS A 24 -11.11 1.08 -3.63
C CYS A 24 -9.61 0.77 -3.76
N VAL A 25 -9.15 -0.32 -3.15
CA VAL A 25 -7.75 -0.77 -3.27
C VAL A 25 -7.39 -1.06 -4.74
N VAL A 26 -8.24 -1.81 -5.45
CA VAL A 26 -8.03 -2.11 -6.89
C VAL A 26 -8.01 -0.83 -7.73
N ARG A 27 -8.91 0.11 -7.46
CA ARG A 27 -8.99 1.38 -8.20
C ARG A 27 -7.75 2.24 -8.00
N ASN A 28 -7.26 2.36 -6.77
CA ASN A 28 -6.10 3.20 -6.46
C ASN A 28 -4.76 2.54 -6.88
N ARG A 29 -4.66 1.20 -6.83
CA ARG A 29 -3.38 0.50 -7.10
C ARG A 29 -3.30 -0.18 -8.46
N GLY A 30 -4.41 -0.30 -9.18
CA GLY A 30 -4.44 -0.96 -10.49
C GLY A 30 -4.12 -2.46 -10.43
N VAL A 31 -4.33 -3.10 -9.27
CA VAL A 31 -4.02 -4.53 -9.05
C VAL A 31 -5.22 -5.42 -9.33
N ASP A 32 -4.97 -6.67 -9.71
CA ASP A 32 -6.04 -7.62 -9.99
C ASP A 32 -6.78 -8.00 -8.71
N LEU A 33 -8.11 -7.89 -8.75
CA LEU A 33 -8.96 -8.12 -7.59
C LEU A 33 -8.80 -9.53 -6.99
N ASP A 34 -8.53 -10.55 -7.81
CA ASP A 34 -8.38 -11.95 -7.39
C ASP A 34 -7.06 -12.25 -6.68
N LYS A 35 -6.09 -11.32 -6.71
CA LYS A 35 -4.81 -11.45 -5.99
C LYS A 35 -4.85 -10.86 -4.58
N LEU A 36 -5.88 -10.08 -4.26
CA LEU A 36 -6.01 -9.45 -2.95
C LEU A 36 -6.53 -10.42 -1.90
N THR A 37 -5.81 -10.53 -0.79
CA THR A 37 -6.19 -11.30 0.40
C THR A 37 -6.23 -10.39 1.63
N MET A 38 -6.79 -10.86 2.74
CA MET A 38 -6.76 -10.12 4.01
C MET A 38 -5.34 -9.88 4.52
N THR A 39 -4.41 -10.75 4.14
CA THR A 39 -3.01 -10.68 4.53
C THR A 39 -2.16 -9.79 3.63
N THR A 40 -2.66 -9.39 2.46
CA THR A 40 -1.98 -8.47 1.55
C THR A 40 -1.68 -7.16 2.26
N SER A 41 -0.41 -6.78 2.28
CA SER A 41 0.12 -5.56 2.87
C SER A 41 0.00 -4.39 1.90
N LEU A 42 -0.73 -3.35 2.27
CA LEU A 42 -0.90 -2.14 1.45
C LEU A 42 0.44 -1.46 1.19
N ASN A 43 1.26 -1.27 2.22
CA ASN A 43 2.56 -0.64 2.10
C ASN A 43 3.62 -1.58 1.50
N ARG A 44 3.70 -2.83 1.95
CA ARG A 44 4.77 -3.74 1.48
C ARG A 44 4.49 -4.41 0.14
N ASP A 45 3.28 -4.95 -0.05
CA ASP A 45 2.94 -5.72 -1.25
C ASP A 45 2.42 -4.82 -2.37
N LEU A 46 1.69 -3.75 -2.03
CA LEU A 46 1.09 -2.83 -3.01
C LEU A 46 1.85 -1.49 -3.15
N GLY A 47 2.89 -1.28 -2.34
CA GLY A 47 3.72 -0.07 -2.38
C GLY A 47 2.95 1.22 -2.11
N LEU A 48 1.89 1.15 -1.30
CA LEU A 48 1.12 2.33 -0.88
C LEU A 48 1.90 3.08 0.21
N ASP A 49 2.29 4.33 -0.04
CA ASP A 49 3.01 5.20 0.90
C ASP A 49 2.69 6.67 0.56
N GLY A 50 3.09 7.62 1.42
CA GLY A 50 2.95 9.04 1.09
C GLY A 50 1.52 9.52 0.87
N ASP A 51 1.35 10.35 -0.15
CA ASP A 51 0.07 10.96 -0.55
C ASP A 51 -0.91 9.93 -1.14
N ASP A 52 -0.42 8.84 -1.74
CA ASP A 52 -1.26 7.72 -2.20
C ASP A 52 -2.17 7.17 -1.07
N VAL A 53 -1.70 7.24 0.18
CA VAL A 53 -2.47 6.79 1.35
C VAL A 53 -3.68 7.71 1.59
N ASP A 54 -3.50 9.02 1.45
CA ASP A 54 -4.56 10.00 1.62
C ASP A 54 -5.64 9.83 0.54
N ASP A 55 -5.24 9.59 -0.72
CA ASP A 55 -6.14 9.30 -1.83
C ASP A 55 -7.00 8.05 -1.55
N LEU A 56 -6.38 6.99 -1.01
CA LEU A 56 -7.11 5.78 -0.63
C LEU A 56 -8.09 6.06 0.52
N TRP A 57 -7.71 6.86 1.52
CA TRP A 57 -8.57 7.23 2.65
C TRP A 57 -9.75 8.07 2.21
N GLU A 58 -9.54 9.08 1.38
CA GLU A 58 -10.62 9.88 0.81
C GLU A 58 -11.61 9.00 0.03
N ASP A 59 -11.08 8.01 -0.69
CA ASP A 59 -11.92 7.12 -1.47
C ASP A 59 -12.76 6.16 -0.61
N ILE A 60 -12.22 5.72 0.53
CA ILE A 60 -12.92 4.87 1.50
C ILE A 60 -13.94 5.67 2.30
N ASP A 61 -13.65 6.92 2.64
CA ASP A 61 -14.53 7.79 3.44
C ASP A 61 -15.90 8.02 2.76
N LYS A 62 -15.94 7.96 1.42
CA LYS A 62 -17.18 7.97 0.61
C LYS A 62 -18.14 6.85 0.97
N TYR A 63 -17.67 5.78 1.61
CA TYR A 63 -18.44 4.59 1.92
C TYR A 63 -18.54 4.28 3.41
N VAL A 64 -17.51 4.58 4.19
CA VAL A 64 -17.44 4.29 5.62
C VAL A 64 -16.55 5.32 6.30
N ARG A 65 -17.10 6.00 7.30
CA ARG A 65 -16.30 6.86 8.17
C ARG A 65 -15.55 6.01 9.19
N ILE A 66 -14.23 6.19 9.22
CA ILE A 66 -13.34 5.54 10.18
C ILE A 66 -12.71 6.64 11.01
N ASP A 67 -12.80 6.52 12.33
CA ASP A 67 -12.05 7.37 13.24
C ASP A 67 -10.57 6.95 13.25
N TRP A 68 -9.71 7.79 12.66
CA TRP A 68 -8.27 7.60 12.58
C TRP A 68 -7.51 8.34 13.68
N SER A 69 -8.17 8.90 14.70
CA SER A 69 -7.53 9.73 15.74
C SER A 69 -6.42 9.01 16.53
N SER A 70 -6.53 7.69 16.67
CA SER A 70 -5.55 6.83 17.34
C SER A 70 -4.48 6.27 16.40
N TRP A 71 -4.55 6.57 15.10
CA TRP A 71 -3.67 5.99 14.08
C TRP A 71 -2.35 6.74 13.97
N ASN A 72 -1.25 5.99 13.93
CA ASN A 72 0.10 6.53 13.75
C ASN A 72 0.60 6.23 12.33
N PHE A 73 0.52 7.22 11.44
CA PHE A 73 0.97 7.10 10.05
C PHE A 73 2.41 6.57 9.95
N LYS A 74 3.34 7.14 10.75
CA LYS A 74 4.78 6.84 10.68
C LYS A 74 5.11 5.39 11.04
N GLU A 75 4.24 4.69 11.75
CA GLU A 75 4.44 3.29 12.12
C GLU A 75 4.34 2.35 10.90
N TYR A 76 3.52 2.73 9.92
CA TYR A 76 3.16 1.89 8.79
C TYR A 76 3.66 2.43 7.46
N PHE A 77 3.69 3.75 7.29
CA PHE A 77 3.95 4.38 6.01
C PHE A 77 5.16 5.30 6.07
N TYR A 78 5.82 5.48 4.94
CA TYR A 78 6.83 6.50 4.74
C TYR A 78 6.15 7.81 4.39
N GLU A 79 6.57 8.89 5.05
CA GLU A 79 6.16 10.23 4.68
C GLU A 79 6.82 10.60 3.35
N GLU A 80 6.03 11.07 2.39
CA GLU A 80 6.56 11.69 1.18
C GLU A 80 6.76 13.18 1.41
N GLY A 81 7.96 13.66 1.07
CA GLY A 81 8.41 15.01 1.32
C GLY A 81 9.87 15.05 1.77
N ILE A 82 10.64 16.01 1.25
CA ILE A 82 11.99 16.23 1.76
C ILE A 82 11.84 16.84 3.16
N SER A 83 12.00 16.00 4.20
CA SER A 83 12.12 16.52 5.57
C SER A 83 13.23 17.57 5.61
N PHE A 84 12.97 18.73 6.24
CA PHE A 84 13.92 19.85 6.29
C PHE A 84 15.32 19.43 6.78
N GLY A 85 15.39 18.44 7.69
CA GLY A 85 16.66 17.84 8.13
C GLY A 85 17.38 17.05 7.03
N ASN A 86 16.64 16.31 6.19
CA ASN A 86 17.19 15.59 5.04
C ASN A 86 17.65 16.56 3.94
N ALA A 87 16.92 17.67 3.73
CA ALA A 87 17.37 18.75 2.86
C ALA A 87 18.71 19.33 3.33
N LEU A 88 18.81 19.69 4.62
CA LEU A 88 20.03 20.24 5.21
C LEU A 88 21.23 19.29 5.09
N VAL A 89 21.00 18.00 5.32
CA VAL A 89 22.01 16.97 5.13
C VAL A 89 22.48 16.92 3.67
N LEU A 90 21.57 16.98 2.69
CA LEU A 90 21.93 17.04 1.27
C LEU A 90 22.73 18.29 0.95
N PHE A 91 22.35 19.45 1.51
CA PHE A 91 23.09 20.71 1.36
C PHE A 91 24.50 20.67 1.97
N ILE A 92 24.70 19.98 3.09
CA ILE A 92 26.02 19.83 3.71
C ILE A 92 26.86 18.80 2.95
N ARG A 93 26.25 17.72 2.46
CA ARG A 93 26.96 16.62 1.79
C ARG A 93 27.31 16.90 0.35
N PHE A 94 26.49 17.67 -0.36
CA PHE A 94 26.72 18.00 -1.75
C PHE A 94 28.10 18.68 -1.98
N PRO A 95 28.52 19.69 -1.18
CA PRO A 95 29.88 20.25 -1.23
C PRO A 95 30.98 19.23 -0.94
N VAL A 96 30.74 18.28 -0.03
CA VAL A 96 31.73 17.24 0.32
C VAL A 96 31.89 16.24 -0.82
N ILE A 97 30.79 15.80 -1.43
CA ILE A 97 30.81 14.90 -2.60
C ILE A 97 31.47 15.59 -3.79
N LEU A 98 31.14 16.87 -4.03
CA LEU A 98 31.70 17.66 -5.12
C LEU A 98 33.21 17.88 -4.95
N SER A 99 33.65 18.26 -3.75
CA SER A 99 35.08 18.41 -3.46
C SER A 99 35.82 17.07 -3.58
N PHE A 100 35.21 15.95 -3.16
CA PHE A 100 35.82 14.64 -3.32
C PHE A 100 35.90 14.18 -4.79
N ALA A 101 34.89 14.48 -5.61
CA ALA A 101 34.92 14.21 -7.04
C ALA A 101 36.04 14.99 -7.75
N LEU A 102 36.25 16.25 -7.36
CA LEU A 102 37.38 17.07 -7.83
C LEU A 102 38.72 16.49 -7.40
N ILE A 103 38.85 16.07 -6.13
CA ILE A 103 40.05 15.41 -5.60
C ILE A 103 40.33 14.11 -6.35
N LYS A 104 39.34 13.22 -6.53
CA LYS A 104 39.49 11.98 -7.33
C LYS A 104 39.96 12.30 -8.75
N LYS A 105 39.46 13.38 -9.38
CA LYS A 105 39.88 13.81 -10.72
C LYS A 105 41.36 14.23 -10.75
N ILE A 106 41.82 14.97 -9.73
CA ILE A 106 43.23 15.39 -9.58
C ILE A 106 44.13 14.17 -9.33
N PHE A 107 43.77 13.27 -8.43
CA PHE A 107 44.54 12.04 -8.16
C PHE A 107 44.60 11.10 -9.37
N ARG A 108 43.52 10.99 -10.14
CA ARG A 108 43.51 10.25 -11.42
C ARG A 108 44.47 10.87 -12.44
N TRP A 109 44.58 12.19 -12.49
CA TRP A 109 45.53 12.89 -13.36
C TRP A 109 46.99 12.58 -12.97
N MET A 110 47.24 12.34 -11.68
CA MET A 110 48.53 11.90 -11.14
C MET A 110 48.76 10.36 -11.23
N ARG A 111 47.88 9.60 -11.89
CA ARG A 111 47.87 8.11 -11.95
C ARG A 111 47.87 7.41 -10.57
N VAL A 112 47.32 8.06 -9.54
CA VAL A 112 47.16 7.44 -8.23
C VAL A 112 45.72 6.95 -8.10
N SER A 113 45.52 5.65 -7.88
CA SER A 113 44.22 5.07 -7.59
C SER A 113 43.90 5.22 -6.11
N VAL A 114 42.89 6.05 -5.80
CA VAL A 114 42.36 6.17 -4.44
C VAL A 114 41.03 5.41 -4.40
N ASN A 115 40.99 4.29 -3.67
CA ASN A 115 39.79 3.50 -3.50
C ASN A 115 39.05 3.97 -2.25
N VAL A 116 37.86 4.52 -2.42
CA VAL A 116 37.09 5.07 -1.30
C VAL A 116 35.63 4.80 -1.54
N ASP A 117 35.08 3.91 -0.71
CA ASP A 117 33.66 3.69 -0.53
C ASP A 117 33.09 4.86 0.29
N LEU A 118 32.83 5.96 -0.40
CA LEU A 118 32.12 7.08 0.19
C LEU A 118 30.63 6.83 0.05
N PHE A 119 30.01 6.58 1.21
CA PHE A 119 28.58 6.47 1.43
C PHE A 119 27.91 5.19 0.93
N GLN A 120 27.91 4.17 1.79
CA GLN A 120 26.68 3.39 1.96
C GLN A 120 25.66 4.31 2.62
N SER A 121 24.76 4.87 1.81
CA SER A 121 23.60 5.59 2.32
C SER A 121 22.67 4.61 3.02
N SER A 122 22.94 4.30 4.29
CA SER A 122 22.01 3.67 5.21
C SER A 122 20.96 4.68 5.71
N TYR A 123 20.50 5.59 4.84
CA TYR A 123 19.50 6.62 5.18
C TYR A 123 18.15 5.95 5.41
N PHE A 124 18.04 5.37 6.60
CA PHE A 124 16.85 5.08 7.38
C PHE A 124 15.62 4.70 6.56
N LYS A 125 15.59 3.46 6.09
CA LYS A 125 14.33 2.73 6.06
C LYS A 125 14.20 2.03 7.40
N GLU A 126 13.66 2.73 8.40
CA GLU A 126 13.08 2.02 9.54
C GLU A 126 12.10 0.99 8.97
N GLU A 127 12.26 -0.27 9.37
CA GLU A 127 11.37 -1.32 8.89
C GLU A 127 9.94 -0.98 9.33
N LYS A 128 9.08 -0.62 8.36
CA LYS A 128 7.69 -0.28 8.61
C LYS A 128 6.89 -1.54 8.93
N LYS A 129 5.91 -1.40 9.82
CA LYS A 129 4.95 -2.47 10.08
C LYS A 129 4.05 -2.67 8.87
N ASP A 130 3.65 -3.91 8.63
CA ASP A 130 2.71 -4.23 7.57
C ASP A 130 1.32 -3.68 7.88
N PHE A 131 0.82 -2.83 6.99
CA PHE A 131 -0.57 -2.39 7.02
C PHE A 131 -1.39 -3.26 6.07
N LYS A 132 -1.95 -4.34 6.59
CA LYS A 132 -2.71 -5.32 5.81
C LYS A 132 -4.15 -4.89 5.53
N ILE A 133 -4.71 -5.40 4.43
CA ILE A 133 -6.13 -5.22 4.08
C ILE A 133 -7.06 -5.65 5.23
N GLY A 134 -6.72 -6.71 5.98
CA GLY A 134 -7.47 -7.14 7.15
C GLY A 134 -7.56 -6.10 8.25
N HIS A 135 -6.51 -5.29 8.48
CA HIS A 135 -6.55 -4.18 9.44
C HIS A 135 -7.52 -3.09 8.99
N LEU A 136 -7.47 -2.72 7.71
CA LEU A 136 -8.36 -1.73 7.13
C LEU A 136 -9.83 -2.14 7.24
N ILE A 137 -10.11 -3.40 6.94
CA ILE A 137 -11.46 -3.95 7.04
C ILE A 137 -11.93 -3.98 8.50
N ALA A 138 -11.08 -4.40 9.44
CA ALA A 138 -11.42 -4.38 10.86
C ALA A 138 -11.78 -2.96 11.32
N ALA A 139 -10.97 -1.96 10.96
CA ALA A 139 -11.24 -0.55 11.27
C ALA A 139 -12.55 -0.04 10.64
N ALA A 140 -12.85 -0.48 9.42
CA ALA A 140 -14.11 -0.15 8.75
C ALA A 140 -15.34 -0.79 9.42
N TYR A 141 -15.21 -1.98 10.00
CA TYR A 141 -16.29 -2.63 10.75
C TYR A 141 -16.54 -1.96 12.10
N SER A 142 -15.48 -1.67 12.85
CA SER A 142 -15.56 -1.02 14.16
C SER A 142 -15.92 0.47 14.05
N GLY A 143 -15.65 1.08 12.90
CA GLY A 143 -15.76 2.53 12.68
C GLY A 143 -14.62 3.33 13.30
N LYS A 144 -13.57 2.67 13.80
CA LYS A 144 -12.41 3.31 14.44
C LYS A 144 -11.15 2.46 14.33
N TRP A 145 -10.01 3.12 14.28
CA TRP A 145 -8.72 2.44 14.32
C TRP A 145 -8.40 1.92 15.74
N GLU A 146 -8.17 0.61 15.86
CA GLU A 146 -7.79 -0.04 17.13
C GLU A 146 -6.59 -1.00 16.97
N ASN A 147 -5.82 -0.86 15.88
CA ASN A 147 -4.73 -1.77 15.52
C ASN A 147 -5.11 -3.27 15.58
N THR A 148 -6.39 -3.56 15.34
CA THR A 148 -6.91 -4.93 15.36
C THR A 148 -6.67 -5.55 13.99
N PHE A 149 -6.13 -6.76 13.96
CA PHE A 149 -5.99 -7.53 12.72
C PHE A 149 -7.18 -8.48 12.57
N MET A 150 -7.71 -8.56 11.35
CA MET A 150 -8.65 -9.61 10.96
C MET A 150 -7.99 -10.55 9.97
N ASP A 151 -7.55 -11.69 10.49
CA ASP A 151 -6.87 -12.76 9.77
C ASP A 151 -7.82 -13.44 8.77
N SER A 152 -9.09 -13.52 9.15
CA SER A 152 -10.17 -14.11 8.38
C SER A 152 -11.50 -13.43 8.70
N ILE A 153 -12.45 -13.51 7.79
CA ILE A 153 -13.81 -12.97 7.96
C ILE A 153 -14.79 -14.11 7.82
N SER A 154 -15.90 -14.09 8.57
CA SER A 154 -16.99 -15.07 8.42
C SER A 154 -17.53 -15.18 6.98
N VAL A 155 -17.29 -14.15 6.15
CA VAL A 155 -17.71 -14.06 4.75
C VAL A 155 -16.57 -14.27 3.75
N GLU A 156 -15.38 -14.69 4.19
CA GLU A 156 -14.19 -14.77 3.34
C GLU A 156 -14.39 -15.64 2.09
N LYS A 157 -14.98 -16.83 2.24
CA LYS A 157 -15.30 -17.71 1.10
C LYS A 157 -16.21 -17.03 0.08
N GLU A 158 -17.22 -16.29 0.56
CA GLU A 158 -18.16 -15.57 -0.30
C GLU A 158 -17.47 -14.41 -1.06
N ILE A 159 -16.49 -13.77 -0.41
CA ILE A 159 -15.67 -12.73 -1.02
C ILE A 159 -14.75 -13.33 -2.09
N GLN A 160 -14.03 -14.41 -1.79
CA GLN A 160 -13.16 -15.10 -2.77
C GLN A 160 -13.95 -15.57 -3.99
N ASP A 161 -15.09 -16.21 -3.78
CA ASP A 161 -16.00 -16.64 -4.84
C ASP A 161 -16.46 -15.45 -5.70
N TRP A 162 -16.70 -14.29 -5.08
CA TRP A 162 -17.04 -13.07 -5.79
C TRP A 162 -15.86 -12.49 -6.58
N GLN A 163 -14.64 -12.47 -6.03
CA GLN A 163 -13.43 -11.98 -6.71
C GLN A 163 -13.18 -12.78 -7.99
N ILE A 164 -13.24 -14.11 -7.92
CA ILE A 164 -13.09 -15.02 -9.08
C ILE A 164 -14.14 -14.70 -10.15
N ARG A 165 -15.43 -14.66 -9.77
CA ARG A 165 -16.52 -14.37 -10.72
C ARG A 165 -16.41 -12.99 -11.35
N TYR A 166 -15.96 -12.00 -10.58
CA TYR A 166 -15.76 -10.64 -11.06
C TYR A 166 -14.65 -10.61 -12.12
N TRP A 167 -13.52 -11.26 -11.83
CA TRP A 167 -12.38 -11.32 -12.72
C TRP A 167 -12.68 -12.08 -14.02
N ASP A 168 -13.38 -13.21 -13.94
CA ASP A 168 -13.84 -13.95 -15.12
C ASP A 168 -14.76 -13.12 -16.02
N ARG A 169 -15.61 -12.27 -15.41
CA ARG A 169 -16.47 -11.35 -16.16
C ARG A 169 -15.63 -10.25 -16.83
N PHE A 170 -14.63 -9.73 -16.13
CA PHE A 170 -13.71 -8.72 -16.65
C PHE A 170 -12.90 -9.26 -17.86
N LYS A 171 -12.26 -10.42 -17.73
CA LYS A 171 -11.51 -11.09 -18.83
C LYS A 171 -12.36 -11.32 -20.06
N ARG A 172 -13.61 -11.78 -19.88
CA ARG A 172 -14.55 -11.99 -20.99
C ARG A 172 -14.83 -10.69 -21.75
N ARG A 173 -15.06 -9.58 -21.04
CA ARG A 173 -15.28 -8.26 -21.67
C ARG A 173 -14.04 -7.77 -22.41
N TYR A 174 -12.86 -7.94 -21.83
CA TYR A 174 -11.60 -7.54 -22.46
C TYR A 174 -11.32 -8.33 -23.75
N LYS A 175 -11.49 -9.66 -23.70
CA LYS A 175 -11.32 -10.54 -24.87
C LYS A 175 -12.29 -10.19 -26.00
N LEU A 176 -13.54 -9.88 -25.68
CA LEU A 176 -14.54 -9.42 -26.66
C LEU A 176 -14.16 -8.08 -27.29
N ARG A 177 -13.65 -7.12 -26.50
CA ARG A 177 -13.22 -5.81 -26.99
C ARG A 177 -12.04 -5.92 -27.97
N ASN A 178 -11.03 -6.73 -27.65
CA ASN A 178 -9.86 -6.88 -28.53
C ASN A 178 -10.18 -7.66 -29.82
N LYS A 179 -11.15 -8.58 -29.77
CA LYS A 179 -11.67 -9.24 -30.98
C LYS A 179 -12.37 -8.27 -31.93
N ASN A 180 -12.97 -7.20 -31.41
CA ASN A 180 -13.68 -6.20 -32.21
C ASN A 180 -12.76 -5.09 -32.75
N LEU A 181 -11.51 -5.00 -32.28
CA LEU A 181 -10.50 -4.02 -32.73
C LEU A 181 -9.52 -4.61 -33.76
N SER A 182 -9.67 -5.88 -34.12
CA SER A 182 -8.80 -6.62 -35.05
C SER A 182 -9.43 -6.81 -36.45
N TYR A 183 -10.40 -5.97 -36.80
CA TYR A 183 -11.04 -5.91 -38.12
C TYR A 183 -10.77 -4.56 -38.79
#